data_AF-S5MZ07-F1
#
_entry.id   AF-S5MZ07-F1
#
_cell.length_a   1.000
_cell.length_b   1.000
_cell.length_c   1.000
_cell.angle_alpha   90.00
_cell.angle_beta   90.00
_cell.angle_gamma   90.00
#
_symmetry.space_group_name_H-M   'P 1'
#
loop_
_entity.id
_entity.type
_entity.pdbx_description
1 polymer ?
#
loop_
_entity_poly.entity_id
_entity_poly.type
_entity_poly.pdbx_seq_one_letter_code
_entity_poly.pdbx_strand_id
1 'polypeptide(L)'
;MVKPQQLQRFDDGKNRPEKPDGRRAALRSQVLELHGISRGSAGARSIATMATQKGYQMGRWLAGRLIRAGAGELPAAHSPV
;
A
#
# COMPACT_ATOMS: atom_id res chain seq x y z
N MET A 1 -43.36 -3.31 -29.33
CA MET A 1 -43.41 -1.83 -29.33
C MET A 1 -43.77 -1.45 -27.91
N VAL A 2 -42.96 -0.82 -27.05
CA VAL A 2 -42.10 0.36 -27.20
C VAL A 2 -41.00 0.30 -26.13
N LYS A 3 -39.72 0.46 -26.51
CA LYS A 3 -38.72 1.19 -25.69
C LYS A 3 -38.68 2.59 -26.33
N PRO A 4 -38.48 3.73 -25.62
CA PRO A 4 -37.23 3.99 -24.87
C PRO A 4 -37.29 5.07 -23.75
N GLN A 5 -36.10 5.49 -23.27
CA GLN A 5 -35.73 6.69 -22.48
C GLN A 5 -36.11 6.66 -20.97
N GLN A 6 -35.18 6.68 -20.03
CA GLN A 6 -34.36 7.87 -19.72
C GLN A 6 -32.95 7.53 -19.25
N LEU A 7 -32.04 8.27 -19.86
CA LEU A 7 -30.60 8.33 -19.73
C LEU A 7 -30.22 9.26 -18.57
N GLN A 8 -29.05 9.00 -17.98
CA GLN A 8 -28.25 9.84 -17.06
C GLN A 8 -28.65 9.86 -15.57
N ARG A 9 -27.96 9.03 -14.79
CA ARG A 9 -27.26 9.54 -13.61
C ARG A 9 -25.78 9.20 -13.78
N PHE A 10 -25.01 10.26 -13.86
CA PHE A 10 -23.56 10.30 -14.02
C PHE A 10 -22.89 9.17 -13.25
N ASP A 11 -22.10 8.35 -13.94
CA ASP A 11 -21.09 7.54 -13.30
C ASP A 11 -20.09 8.51 -12.64
N ASP A 12 -20.38 8.92 -11.40
CA ASP A 12 -19.43 9.57 -10.52
C ASP A 12 -18.21 8.66 -10.47
N GLY A 13 -17.13 9.07 -11.14
CA GLY A 13 -15.85 8.38 -11.23
C GLY A 13 -15.11 8.24 -9.89
N LYS A 14 -15.78 7.65 -8.90
CA LYS A 14 -15.36 7.49 -7.50
C LYS A 14 -14.97 6.05 -7.19
N ASN A 15 -14.73 5.23 -8.22
CA ASN A 15 -14.31 3.84 -7.99
C ASN A 15 -13.39 3.32 -9.07
N ARG A 16 -12.49 4.17 -9.55
CA ARG A 16 -11.29 3.67 -10.20
C ARG A 16 -10.37 3.28 -9.03
N PRO A 17 -10.17 1.99 -8.71
CA PRO A 17 -8.99 1.63 -7.94
C PRO A 17 -7.85 2.23 -8.77
N GLU A 18 -7.17 3.25 -8.24
CA GLU A 18 -5.85 3.63 -8.75
C GLU A 18 -5.14 2.28 -8.90
N LYS A 19 -4.87 1.86 -10.16
CA LYS A 19 -4.15 0.62 -10.41
C LYS A 19 -3.00 0.67 -9.42
N PRO A 20 -2.91 -0.27 -8.46
CA PRO A 20 -1.83 -0.19 -7.50
C PRO A 20 -0.59 -0.22 -8.36
N ASP A 21 0.12 0.91 -8.47
CA ASP A 21 1.29 1.00 -9.33
C ASP A 21 2.12 -0.21 -8.92
N GLY A 22 2.32 -1.19 -9.80
CA GLY A 22 2.86 -2.50 -9.37
C GLY A 22 4.17 -2.32 -8.60
N ARG A 23 4.89 -1.25 -8.94
CA ARG A 23 6.05 -0.74 -8.24
C ARG A 23 5.77 -0.23 -6.81
N ARG A 24 4.71 0.54 -6.57
CA ARG A 24 4.28 0.97 -5.21
C ARG A 24 3.79 -0.22 -4.39
N ALA A 25 3.05 -1.16 -4.97
CA ALA A 25 2.59 -2.35 -4.27
C ALA A 25 3.75 -3.24 -3.84
N ALA A 26 4.68 -3.51 -4.76
CA ALA A 26 5.92 -4.25 -4.46
C ALA A 26 6.76 -3.54 -3.38
N LEU A 27 6.88 -2.21 -3.48
CA LEU A 27 7.59 -1.41 -2.48
C LEU A 27 6.89 -1.47 -1.11
N ARG A 28 5.56 -1.39 -1.05
CA ARG A 28 4.79 -1.52 0.19
C ARG A 28 4.99 -2.90 0.82
N SER A 29 4.90 -3.97 0.03
CA SER A 29 5.15 -5.33 0.49
C SER A 29 6.55 -5.48 1.10
N GLN A 30 7.58 -4.97 0.40
CA GLN A 30 8.95 -5.06 0.87
C GLN A 30 9.19 -4.26 2.16
N VAL A 31 8.58 -3.07 2.27
CA VAL A 31 8.66 -2.23 3.47
C VAL A 31 8.01 -2.90 4.68
N LEU A 32 6.85 -3.53 4.48
CA LEU A 32 6.15 -4.23 5.55
C LEU A 32 6.88 -5.50 5.98
N GLU A 33 7.45 -6.25 5.04
CA GLU A 33 8.30 -7.40 5.33
C GLU A 33 9.51 -7.01 6.18
N LEU A 34 10.25 -5.96 5.78
CA LEU A 34 11.41 -5.45 6.54
C LEU A 34 11.00 -4.96 7.94
N HIS A 35 9.84 -4.34 8.06
CA HIS A 35 9.30 -3.89 9.34
C HIS A 35 8.91 -5.08 10.23
N GLY A 36 8.30 -6.12 9.66
CA GLY A 36 7.99 -7.38 10.33
C GLY A 36 9.24 -8.12 10.81
N ILE A 37 10.26 -8.23 9.97
CA ILE A 37 11.58 -8.82 10.33
C ILE A 37 12.20 -8.08 11.51
N SER A 38 12.04 -6.75 11.55
CA SER A 38 12.53 -5.93 12.67
C SER A 38 11.67 -5.98 13.94
N ARG A 39 10.54 -6.71 13.94
CA ARG A 39 9.53 -6.72 15.03
C ARG A 39 8.98 -5.34 15.38
N GLY A 40 8.95 -4.43 14.41
CA GLY A 40 8.52 -3.04 14.60
C GLY A 40 9.54 -2.11 15.26
N SER A 41 10.77 -2.58 15.53
CA SER A 41 11.84 -1.74 16.10
C SER A 41 12.54 -0.87 15.05
N ALA A 42 12.54 -1.29 13.78
CA ALA A 42 13.16 -0.52 12.71
C ALA A 42 12.27 0.65 12.29
N GLY A 43 12.71 1.86 12.62
CA GLY A 43 12.08 3.08 12.14
C GLY A 43 12.23 3.27 10.63
N ALA A 44 11.51 4.26 10.10
CA ALA A 44 11.50 4.61 8.68
C ALA A 44 12.89 4.83 8.05
N ARG A 45 13.89 5.26 8.83
CA ARG A 45 15.26 5.44 8.34
C ARG A 45 15.97 4.11 8.11
N SER A 46 15.87 3.17 9.05
CA SER A 46 16.44 1.83 8.92
C SER A 46 15.78 1.05 7.78
N ILE A 47 14.46 1.16 7.64
CA ILE A 47 13.71 0.52 6.56
C ILE A 47 14.08 1.10 5.18
N ALA A 48 14.29 2.42 5.08
CA ALA A 48 14.80 3.05 3.85
C ALA A 48 16.20 2.55 3.46
N THR A 49 17.10 2.43 4.43
CA THR A 49 18.44 1.88 4.20
C THR A 49 18.36 0.42 3.73
N MET A 50 17.57 -0.42 4.39
CA MET A 50 17.40 -1.83 4.02
C MET A 50 16.76 -1.99 2.64
N ALA A 51 15.75 -1.19 2.30
CA ALA A 51 15.13 -1.22 0.98
C ALA A 51 16.09 -0.74 -0.13
N THR A 52 16.89 0.29 0.16
CA THR A 52 17.92 0.79 -0.78
C THR A 52 18.99 -0.28 -1.04
N GLN A 53 19.41 -1.02 -0.01
CA GLN A 53 20.31 -2.16 -0.18
C GLN A 53 19.71 -3.28 -1.03
N LYS A 54 18.38 -3.47 -0.99
CA LYS A 54 17.65 -4.39 -1.89
C LYS A 54 17.41 -3.82 -3.30
N GLY A 55 17.94 -2.64 -3.63
CA GLY A 55 17.79 -2.01 -4.94
C GLY A 55 16.55 -1.11 -5.08
N TYR A 56 15.80 -0.88 -4.00
CA TYR A 56 14.66 0.04 -4.00
C TYR A 56 15.10 1.43 -3.60
N GLN A 57 15.15 2.34 -4.56
CA GLN A 57 15.49 3.74 -4.32
C GLN A 57 14.33 4.41 -3.55
N MET A 58 14.45 4.49 -2.21
CA MET A 58 13.42 5.12 -1.37
C MET A 58 14.01 5.93 -0.21
N GLY A 59 13.44 7.12 0.02
CA GLY A 59 13.81 7.98 1.14
C GLY A 59 13.03 7.67 2.42
N ARG A 60 13.54 8.16 3.55
CA ARG A 60 12.90 8.08 4.89
C ARG A 60 11.43 8.51 4.86
N TRP A 61 11.11 9.56 4.12
CA TRP A 61 9.74 10.08 4.03
C TRP A 61 8.78 9.07 3.39
N LEU A 62 9.20 8.44 2.28
CA LEU A 62 8.40 7.42 1.60
C LEU A 62 8.26 6.16 2.48
N ALA A 63 9.34 5.75 3.14
CA ALA A 63 9.34 4.63 4.07
C ALA A 63 8.33 4.82 5.21
N GLY A 64 8.36 5.98 5.87
CA GLY A 64 7.45 6.30 6.97
C GLY A 64 5.99 6.36 6.53
N ARG A 65 5.72 6.84 5.31
CA ARG A 65 4.38 6.85 4.73
C ARG A 65 3.88 5.43 4.46
N LEU A 66 4.74 4.55 3.94
CA LEU A 66 4.39 3.16 3.64
C LEU A 66 4.19 2.33 4.92
N ILE A 67 5.02 2.52 5.94
CA ILE A 67 4.83 1.90 7.27
C ILE A 67 3.49 2.33 7.85
N ARG A 68 3.15 3.62 7.81
CA ARG A 68 1.89 4.13 8.37
C ARG A 68 0.66 3.76 7.54
N ALA A 69 0.79 3.72 6.22
CA ALA A 69 -0.26 3.26 5.33
C ALA A 69 -0.54 1.76 5.48
N GLY A 70 0.50 0.94 5.73
CA GLY A 70 0.33 -0.48 6.05
C GLY A 70 -0.07 -0.76 7.50
N ALA A 71 0.25 0.13 8.44
CA ALA A 71 -0.23 0.04 9.83
C ALA A 71 -1.74 0.30 9.98
N GLY A 72 -2.39 0.91 8.98
CA GLY A 72 -3.84 1.02 8.88
C GLY A 72 -4.53 -0.23 8.30
N GLU A 73 -3.74 -1.24 7.90
CA GLU A 73 -4.21 -2.50 7.32
C GLU A 73 -3.52 -3.65 8.07
N LEU A 74 -3.71 -3.68 9.39
CA LEU A 74 -3.50 -4.91 10.14
C LEU A 74 -4.66 -5.84 9.79
N PRO A 75 -4.44 -7.00 9.13
CA PRO A 75 -5.45 -8.04 9.11
C PRO A 75 -5.63 -8.48 10.57
N ALA A 76 -6.82 -8.25 11.11
CA ALA A 76 -7.28 -8.87 12.35
C ALA A 76 -7.55 -10.36 12.11
N ALA A 77 -6.51 -11.10 11.69
CA ALA A 77 -6.41 -12.54 11.48
C ALA A 77 -4.98 -12.70 10.97
N HIS A 78 -4.03 -13.30 11.67
CA HIS A 78 -4.06 -14.63 12.24
C HIS A 78 -3.06 -14.65 13.40
N SER A 79 -3.50 -15.11 14.57
CA SER A 79 -2.60 -15.66 15.58
C SER A 79 -2.23 -17.08 15.14
N PRO A 80 -0.94 -17.45 15.05
CA PRO A 80 -0.52 -18.82 15.18
C PRO A 80 0.14 -19.05 16.54
N VAL A 81 -0.49 -20.00 17.25
CA VAL A 81 -0.13 -20.77 18.46
C VAL A 81 -0.01 -20.04 19.81
#